data_AF-A0A3N5EQJ8-F1
#
_entry.id   AF-A0A3N5EQJ8-F1
#
_cell.length_a   1.000
_cell.length_b   1.000
_cell.length_c   1.000
_cell.angle_alpha   90.00
_cell.angle_beta   90.00
_cell.angle_gamma   90.00
#
_symmetry.space_group_name_H-M   'P 1'
#
loop_
_entity.id
_entity.type
_entity.pdbx_description
1 polymer ?
#
loop_
_entity_poly.entity_id
_entity_poly.type
_entity_poly.pdbx_seq_one_letter_code
_entity_poly.pdbx_strand_id
1 'polypeptide(L)'
;MALVELLLVLALQDRAFLEKHCLDCHGADEPKGGLNLAALPFDPKDPKWITIHDRVRDGEMPPKKKPDGDAIQAFLKSIAEPIAAADQKREATEGRSTWRRLNRYEYEHSLRDLLKAPWLQIREMLPEDGEAHRFNKIGDALDISHVQMAQY
;
A
#
# COMPACT_ATOMS: atom_id res chain seq x y z
N MET A 1 -2.86 -31.26 8.77
CA MET A 1 -1.62 -31.42 9.56
C MET A 1 -0.42 -30.80 8.84
N ALA A 2 -0.13 -31.13 7.57
CA ALA A 2 1.00 -30.55 6.83
C ALA A 2 1.00 -29.01 6.65
N LEU A 3 -0.17 -28.38 6.45
CA LEU A 3 -0.27 -26.92 6.24
C LEU A 3 0.07 -26.10 7.50
N VAL A 4 -0.24 -26.62 8.68
CA VAL A 4 0.03 -25.96 9.97
C VAL A 4 1.51 -26.10 10.33
N GLU A 5 2.12 -27.26 10.06
CA GLU A 5 3.56 -27.46 10.23
C GLU A 5 4.38 -26.57 9.28
N LEU A 6 3.95 -26.44 8.02
CA LEU A 6 4.62 -25.56 7.05
C LEU A 6 4.58 -24.09 7.49
N LEU A 7 3.42 -23.62 7.97
CA LEU A 7 3.24 -22.27 8.51
C LEU A 7 4.09 -22.01 9.78
N LEU A 8 4.19 -23.00 10.67
CA LEU A 8 5.06 -22.89 11.86
C LEU A 8 6.55 -22.82 11.48
N VAL A 9 6.97 -23.62 10.50
CA VAL A 9 8.36 -23.64 10.02
C VAL A 9 8.72 -22.32 9.33
N LEU A 10 7.81 -21.77 8.50
CA LEU A 10 7.96 -20.44 7.89
C LEU A 10 8.11 -19.35 8.96
N ALA A 11 7.22 -19.32 9.95
CA ALA A 11 7.26 -18.34 11.03
C ALA A 11 8.55 -18.41 11.88
N LEU A 12 9.07 -19.62 12.11
CA LEU A 12 10.35 -19.82 12.82
C LEU A 12 11.54 -19.34 11.99
N GLN A 13 11.52 -19.57 10.67
CA GLN A 13 12.60 -19.17 9.78
C GLN A 13 12.64 -17.65 9.57
N ASP A 14 11.46 -17.00 9.48
CA ASP A 14 11.35 -15.55 9.45
C ASP A 14 11.88 -14.92 10.72
N ARG A 15 11.55 -15.50 11.88
CA ARG A 15 12.05 -15.00 13.16
C ARG A 15 13.58 -15.07 13.23
N ALA A 16 14.17 -16.18 12.79
CA ALA A 16 15.62 -16.35 12.75
C ALA A 16 16.27 -15.34 11.77
N PHE A 17 15.64 -15.05 10.63
CA PHE A 17 16.12 -14.04 9.69
C PHE A 17 16.11 -12.64 10.32
N LEU A 18 15.00 -12.25 10.95
CA LEU A 18 14.86 -10.95 11.61
C LEU A 18 15.87 -10.78 12.75
N GLU A 19 16.04 -11.81 13.58
CA GLU A 19 17.00 -11.81 14.69
C GLU A 19 18.44 -11.62 14.19
N LYS A 20 18.80 -12.28 13.10
CA LYS A 20 20.16 -12.26 12.56
C LYS A 20 20.49 -11.00 11.76
N HIS A 21 19.50 -10.41 11.10
CA HIS A 21 19.73 -9.38 10.08
C HIS A 21 19.07 -8.03 10.36
N CYS A 22 18.05 -7.98 11.23
CA CYS A 22 17.23 -6.78 11.42
C CYS A 22 17.29 -6.22 12.85
N LEU A 23 17.27 -7.09 13.87
CA LEU A 23 17.17 -6.65 15.27
C LEU A 23 18.39 -5.88 15.79
N ASP A 24 19.56 -6.04 15.17
CA ASP A 24 20.77 -5.24 15.48
C ASP A 24 20.53 -3.71 15.31
N CYS A 25 19.60 -3.29 14.45
CA CYS A 25 19.30 -1.87 14.17
C CYS A 25 17.83 -1.49 14.45
N HIS A 26 16.92 -2.47 14.43
CA HIS A 26 15.48 -2.28 14.58
C HIS A 26 14.94 -3.05 15.80
N GLY A 27 15.79 -3.26 16.81
CA GLY A 27 15.42 -3.88 18.09
C GLY A 27 14.71 -2.92 19.05
N ALA A 28 14.64 -3.31 20.32
CA ALA A 28 14.00 -2.52 21.37
C ALA A 28 14.82 -1.27 21.77
N ASP A 29 16.15 -1.36 21.68
CA ASP A 29 17.06 -0.30 22.09
C ASP A 29 17.33 0.64 20.91
N GLU A 30 16.69 1.82 20.94
CA GLU A 30 16.85 2.91 19.97
C GLU A 30 16.66 2.49 18.48
N PRO A 31 15.44 2.06 18.10
CA PRO A 31 15.16 1.57 16.76
C PRO A 31 15.39 2.63 15.68
N LYS A 32 16.25 2.32 14.71
CA LYS A 32 16.47 3.20 13.55
C LYS A 32 15.18 3.35 12.75
N GLY A 33 14.96 4.57 12.25
CA GLY A 33 13.76 4.90 11.48
C GLY A 33 12.44 4.72 12.25
N GLY A 34 12.49 4.63 13.59
CA GLY A 34 11.29 4.45 14.43
C GLY A 34 10.64 3.07 14.31
N LEU A 35 11.32 2.08 13.72
CA LEU A 35 10.80 0.72 13.52
C LEU A 35 11.37 -0.24 14.56
N ASN A 36 10.55 -0.66 15.52
CA ASN A 36 10.88 -1.68 16.51
C ASN A 36 10.25 -3.03 16.12
N LEU A 37 11.06 -3.91 15.53
CA LEU A 37 10.67 -5.26 15.12
C LEU A 37 10.58 -6.25 16.28
N ALA A 38 11.13 -5.93 17.46
CA ALA A 38 10.98 -6.78 18.64
C ALA A 38 9.55 -6.71 19.20
N ALA A 39 8.88 -5.56 19.05
CA ALA A 39 7.51 -5.32 19.50
C ALA A 39 6.47 -5.37 18.36
N LEU A 40 6.88 -5.66 17.13
CA LEU A 40 5.99 -5.74 15.96
C LEU A 40 5.75 -7.21 15.59
N PRO A 41 4.62 -7.82 16.04
CA PRO A 41 4.25 -9.14 15.56
C PRO A 41 3.96 -9.11 14.05
N PHE A 42 4.13 -10.25 13.38
CA PHE A 42 3.72 -10.37 11.99
C PHE A 42 2.20 -10.28 11.88
N ASP A 43 1.73 -9.27 11.17
CA ASP A 43 0.33 -9.10 10.77
C ASP A 43 0.31 -8.74 9.29
N PRO A 44 -0.25 -9.59 8.41
CA PRO A 44 -0.33 -9.32 6.97
C PRO A 44 -1.20 -8.10 6.64
N LYS A 45 -1.95 -7.54 7.60
CA LYS A 45 -2.75 -6.33 7.43
C LYS A 45 -2.03 -5.05 7.87
N ASP A 46 -0.91 -5.15 8.60
CA ASP A 46 -0.16 -3.95 9.02
C ASP A 46 0.72 -3.45 7.85
N PRO A 47 0.52 -2.22 7.36
CA PRO A 47 1.26 -1.67 6.22
C PRO A 47 2.77 -1.54 6.45
N LYS A 48 3.25 -1.62 7.70
CA LYS A 48 4.69 -1.68 7.99
C LYS A 48 5.34 -2.89 7.37
N TRP A 49 4.65 -4.05 7.30
CA TRP A 49 5.20 -5.26 6.70
C TRP A 49 5.36 -5.16 5.18
N ILE A 50 4.50 -4.39 4.50
CA ILE A 50 4.67 -4.03 3.09
C ILE A 50 5.94 -3.20 2.91
N THR A 51 6.13 -2.19 3.77
CA THR A 51 7.33 -1.35 3.72
C THR A 51 8.60 -2.16 4.01
N ILE A 52 8.58 -3.06 4.99
CA ILE A 52 9.70 -3.96 5.29
C ILE A 52 10.04 -4.83 4.09
N HIS A 53 9.03 -5.47 3.50
CA HIS A 53 9.18 -6.29 2.29
C HIS A 53 9.85 -5.48 1.17
N ASP A 54 9.34 -4.29 0.86
CA ASP A 54 9.84 -3.46 -0.24
C ASP A 54 11.28 -3.02 -0.01
N ARG A 55 11.64 -2.59 1.21
CA ARG A 55 13.02 -2.18 1.56
C ARG A 55 14.01 -3.34 1.44
N VAL A 56 13.58 -4.57 1.73
CA VAL A 56 14.41 -5.77 1.56
C VAL A 56 14.51 -6.17 0.08
N ARG A 57 13.39 -6.14 -0.65
CA ARG A 57 13.35 -6.40 -2.11
C ARG A 57 14.27 -5.47 -2.87
N ASP A 58 14.24 -4.18 -2.53
CA ASP A 58 15.01 -3.13 -3.20
C ASP A 58 16.49 -3.12 -2.75
N GLY A 59 16.88 -4.03 -1.84
CA GLY A 59 18.26 -4.23 -1.41
C GLY A 59 18.80 -3.12 -0.51
N GLU A 60 17.93 -2.27 0.01
CA GLU A 60 18.27 -1.20 0.95
C GLU A 60 18.51 -1.74 2.36
N MET A 61 17.78 -2.80 2.71
CA MET A 61 17.93 -3.53 3.98
C MET A 61 18.28 -5.00 3.72
N PRO A 62 19.22 -5.60 4.46
CA PRO A 62 20.14 -4.98 5.42
C PRO A 62 21.32 -4.25 4.73
N PRO A 63 21.77 -3.08 5.24
CA PRO A 63 22.77 -2.25 4.56
C PRO A 63 24.22 -2.73 4.69
N LYS A 64 24.54 -3.54 5.73
CA LYS A 64 25.91 -4.01 6.01
C LYS A 64 26.06 -5.50 5.74
N LYS A 65 25.47 -6.33 6.61
CA LYS A 65 25.55 -7.78 6.53
C LYS A 65 24.46 -8.29 5.57
N LYS A 66 24.70 -8.13 4.27
CA LYS A 66 23.79 -8.62 3.25
C LYS A 66 23.63 -10.15 3.40
N PRO A 67 22.41 -10.65 3.61
CA PRO A 67 22.14 -12.07 3.65
C PRO A 67 22.41 -12.70 2.29
N ASP A 68 22.46 -14.02 2.28
CA ASP A 68 22.50 -14.79 1.04
C ASP A 68 21.22 -14.59 0.22
N GLY A 69 21.34 -14.69 -1.11
CA GLY A 69 20.24 -14.44 -2.04
C GLY A 69 19.04 -15.36 -1.79
N ASP A 70 19.30 -16.64 -1.52
CA ASP A 70 18.25 -17.62 -1.24
C ASP A 70 17.51 -17.31 0.06
N ALA A 71 18.22 -16.84 1.08
CA ALA A 71 17.62 -16.44 2.36
C ALA A 71 16.73 -15.20 2.21
N ILE A 72 17.16 -14.22 1.38
CA ILE A 72 16.34 -13.04 1.06
C ILE A 72 15.07 -13.46 0.31
N GLN A 73 15.20 -14.30 -0.72
CA GLN A 73 14.05 -14.74 -1.51
C GLN A 73 13.04 -15.54 -0.67
N ALA A 74 13.54 -16.41 0.23
CA ALA A 74 12.68 -17.15 1.16
C ALA A 74 11.90 -16.21 2.08
N PHE A 75 12.57 -15.21 2.66
CA PHE A 75 11.95 -14.21 3.54
C PHE A 75 10.96 -13.29 2.80
N LEU A 76 11.29 -12.86 1.58
CA LEU A 76 10.37 -12.05 0.78
C LEU A 76 9.10 -12.84 0.45
N LYS A 77 9.26 -14.11 0.07
CA LYS A 77 8.13 -14.98 -0.27
C LYS A 77 7.23 -15.26 0.95
N SER A 78 7.82 -15.53 2.11
CA SER A 78 7.08 -15.84 3.34
C SER A 78 6.21 -14.68 3.81
N ILE A 79 6.62 -13.44 3.54
CA ILE A 79 5.85 -12.23 3.86
C ILE A 79 4.87 -11.86 2.74
N ALA A 80 5.27 -12.00 1.47
CA ALA A 80 4.47 -11.58 0.33
C ALA A 80 3.19 -12.42 0.18
N GLU A 81 3.25 -13.74 0.37
CA GLU A 81 2.08 -14.61 0.18
C GLU A 81 0.95 -14.30 1.18
N PRO A 82 1.19 -14.18 2.50
CA PRO A 82 0.14 -13.81 3.45
C PRO A 82 -0.41 -12.40 3.24
N ILE A 83 0.45 -11.42 2.89
CA ILE A 83 0.01 -10.05 2.58
C ILE A 83 -0.92 -10.08 1.36
N ALA A 84 -0.51 -10.72 0.27
CA ALA A 84 -1.32 -10.82 -0.94
C ALA A 84 -2.66 -11.53 -0.68
N ALA A 85 -2.66 -12.59 0.13
CA ALA A 85 -3.89 -13.28 0.53
C ALA A 85 -4.81 -12.40 1.40
N ALA A 86 -4.25 -11.61 2.32
CA ALA A 86 -5.01 -10.66 3.13
C ALA A 86 -5.63 -9.55 2.27
N ASP A 87 -4.87 -9.03 1.30
CA ASP A 87 -5.33 -8.02 0.35
C ASP A 87 -6.44 -8.54 -0.56
N GLN A 88 -6.28 -9.74 -1.15
CA GLN A 88 -7.33 -10.38 -1.95
C GLN A 88 -8.61 -10.61 -1.15
N LYS A 89 -8.47 -11.03 0.11
CA LYS A 89 -9.63 -11.21 0.99
C LYS A 89 -10.34 -9.89 1.27
N ARG A 90 -9.58 -8.81 1.54
CA ARG A 90 -10.12 -7.46 1.72
C ARG A 90 -10.87 -7.00 0.47
N GLU A 91 -10.26 -7.14 -0.71
CA GLU A 91 -10.90 -6.79 -1.99
C GLU A 91 -12.20 -7.57 -2.21
N ALA A 92 -12.24 -8.86 -1.86
CA ALA A 92 -13.43 -9.68 -2.00
C ALA A 92 -14.56 -9.28 -1.04
N THR A 93 -14.25 -8.77 0.15
CA THR A 93 -15.24 -8.39 1.17
C THR A 93 -15.69 -6.95 1.09
N GLU A 94 -14.77 -6.03 0.80
CA GLU A 94 -14.99 -4.58 0.82
C GLU A 94 -15.13 -4.00 -0.59
N GLY A 95 -14.82 -4.79 -1.62
CA GLY A 95 -14.65 -4.31 -2.98
C GLY A 95 -13.27 -3.71 -3.20
N ARG A 96 -12.98 -3.38 -4.46
CA ARG A 96 -11.81 -2.55 -4.81
C ARG A 96 -12.15 -1.09 -4.60
N SER A 97 -11.14 -0.25 -4.34
CA SER A 97 -11.36 1.18 -4.49
C SER A 97 -11.83 1.45 -5.92
N THR A 98 -12.94 2.17 -6.05
CA THR A 98 -13.49 2.49 -7.35
C THR A 98 -12.56 3.48 -8.05
N TRP A 99 -12.19 3.16 -9.29
CA TRP A 99 -11.52 4.14 -10.15
C TRP A 99 -12.51 5.29 -10.35
N ARG A 100 -12.12 6.47 -9.88
CA ARG A 100 -12.93 7.68 -10.00
C ARG A 100 -12.22 8.71 -10.85
N ARG A 101 -12.98 9.48 -11.61
CA ARG A 101 -12.45 10.70 -12.21
C ARG A 101 -12.25 11.77 -11.14
N LEU A 102 -11.46 12.79 -11.48
CA LEU A 102 -11.46 14.04 -10.72
C LEU A 102 -12.82 14.71 -10.89
N ASN A 103 -13.35 15.27 -9.80
CA ASN A 103 -14.51 16.12 -9.85
C ASN A 103 -14.13 17.48 -10.49
N ARG A 104 -15.10 18.30 -10.91
CA ARG A 104 -14.84 19.56 -11.63
C ARG A 104 -13.95 20.54 -10.87
N TYR A 105 -14.03 20.52 -9.53
CA TYR A 105 -13.20 21.35 -8.65
C TYR A 105 -11.76 20.83 -8.62
N GLU A 106 -11.58 19.53 -8.40
CA GLU A 106 -10.29 18.85 -8.38
C GLU A 106 -9.57 18.98 -9.72
N TYR A 107 -10.30 18.88 -10.83
CA TYR A 107 -9.74 19.04 -12.17
C TYR A 107 -9.24 20.47 -12.41
N GLU A 108 -10.04 21.48 -12.08
CA GLU A 108 -9.62 22.88 -12.16
C GLU A 108 -8.39 23.16 -11.29
N HIS A 109 -8.39 22.71 -10.03
CA HIS A 109 -7.23 22.89 -9.14
C HIS A 109 -5.98 22.18 -9.66
N SER A 110 -6.15 20.98 -10.22
CA SER A 110 -5.05 20.23 -10.83
C SER A 110 -4.45 20.96 -12.02
N LEU A 111 -5.28 21.56 -12.90
CA LEU A 111 -4.80 22.38 -14.01
C LEU A 111 -4.15 23.69 -13.55
N ARG A 112 -4.71 24.36 -12.53
CA ARG A 112 -4.09 25.55 -11.94
C ARG A 112 -2.68 25.27 -11.44
N ASP A 113 -2.48 24.14 -10.73
CA ASP A 113 -1.17 23.76 -10.21
C ASP A 113 -0.22 23.30 -11.33
N LEU A 114 -0.70 22.47 -12.26
CA LEU A 114 0.12 21.95 -13.36
C LEU A 114 0.60 23.06 -14.31
N LEU A 115 -0.29 23.99 -14.65
CA LEU A 115 -0.02 25.08 -15.60
C LEU A 115 0.45 26.38 -14.93
N LYS A 116 0.55 26.39 -13.59
CA LYS A 116 0.87 27.59 -12.79
C LYS A 116 -0.03 28.79 -13.12
N ALA A 117 -1.30 28.53 -13.37
CA ALA A 117 -2.29 29.51 -13.81
C ALA A 117 -3.40 29.66 -12.75
N PRO A 118 -3.16 30.31 -11.60
CA PRO A 118 -4.14 30.41 -10.51
C PRO A 118 -5.44 31.13 -10.89
N TRP A 119 -5.43 31.93 -11.95
CA TRP A 119 -6.59 32.64 -12.49
C TRP A 119 -7.50 31.78 -13.38
N LEU A 120 -7.11 30.54 -13.71
CA LEU A 120 -7.91 29.66 -14.59
C LEU A 120 -9.26 29.34 -13.93
N GLN A 121 -10.37 29.63 -14.62
CA GLN A 121 -11.75 29.33 -14.16
C GLN A 121 -12.43 28.50 -15.25
N ILE A 122 -12.37 27.18 -15.12
CA ILE A 122 -12.95 26.23 -16.10
C ILE A 122 -14.02 25.34 -15.48
N ARG A 123 -14.20 25.38 -14.16
CA ARG A 123 -15.15 24.54 -13.44
C ARG A 123 -16.55 24.57 -14.05
N GLU A 124 -17.04 25.76 -14.39
CA GLU A 124 -18.37 25.98 -14.97
C GLU A 124 -18.47 25.56 -16.46
N MET A 125 -17.34 25.25 -17.09
CA MET A 125 -17.29 24.72 -18.46
C MET A 125 -17.37 23.18 -18.48
N LEU A 126 -17.27 22.55 -17.31
CA LEU A 126 -17.34 21.09 -17.15
C LEU A 126 -18.75 20.72 -16.67
N PRO A 127 -19.28 19.55 -17.06
CA PRO A 127 -20.58 19.12 -16.58
C PRO A 127 -20.57 18.88 -15.07
N GLU A 128 -21.74 18.95 -14.44
CA GLU A 128 -21.86 18.73 -13.00
C GLU A 128 -21.49 17.29 -12.60
N ASP A 129 -20.95 17.15 -11.39
CA ASP A 129 -20.58 15.86 -10.83
C ASP A 129 -21.76 15.20 -10.13
N GLY A 130 -21.78 13.86 -10.13
CA GLY A 130 -22.68 13.11 -9.26
C GLY A 130 -22.37 13.34 -7.79
N GLU A 131 -23.42 13.37 -6.97
CA GLU A 131 -23.31 13.44 -5.51
C GLU A 131 -23.80 12.14 -4.88
N ALA A 132 -23.04 11.63 -3.91
CA ALA A 132 -23.47 10.55 -3.02
C ALA A 132 -23.31 11.01 -1.57
N HIS A 133 -24.30 10.71 -0.72
CA HIS A 133 -24.31 11.15 0.69
C HIS A 133 -24.06 12.66 0.89
N ARG A 134 -24.46 13.50 -0.09
CA ARG A 134 -24.20 14.96 -0.14
C ARG A 134 -22.72 15.33 -0.31
N PHE A 135 -21.91 14.43 -0.85
CA PHE A 135 -20.52 14.64 -1.19
C PHE A 135 -20.28 14.38 -2.68
N ASN A 136 -19.54 15.26 -3.33
CA ASN A 136 -19.14 15.17 -4.75
C ASN A 136 -17.70 14.64 -4.93
N LYS A 137 -17.21 13.85 -3.97
CA LYS A 137 -15.85 13.25 -3.97
C LYS A 137 -15.86 11.74 -3.76
N ILE A 138 -17.05 11.14 -3.74
CA ILE A 138 -17.22 9.70 -3.53
C ILE A 138 -17.02 9.01 -4.87
N GLY A 139 -16.16 7.98 -4.89
CA GLY A 139 -15.78 7.31 -6.14
C GLY A 139 -16.97 6.71 -6.89
N ASP A 140 -17.93 6.16 -6.16
CA ASP A 140 -19.14 5.55 -6.73
C ASP A 140 -20.07 6.55 -7.45
N ALA A 141 -19.92 7.86 -7.19
CA ALA A 141 -20.66 8.93 -7.87
C ALA A 141 -19.85 9.64 -8.97
N LEU A 142 -18.60 9.22 -9.18
CA LEU A 142 -17.63 9.84 -10.09
C LEU A 142 -17.09 8.82 -11.09
N ASP A 143 -17.99 8.07 -11.72
CA ASP A 143 -17.67 7.18 -12.81
C ASP A 143 -17.58 7.95 -14.15
N ILE A 144 -17.11 7.27 -15.20
CA ILE A 144 -17.15 7.77 -16.58
C ILE A 144 -18.21 6.96 -17.32
N SER A 145 -19.34 7.59 -17.57
CA SER A 145 -20.44 7.02 -18.35
C SER A 145 -20.54 7.68 -19.73
N HIS A 146 -21.18 6.99 -20.68
CA HIS A 146 -21.47 7.54 -22.01
C HIS A 146 -22.32 8.83 -21.94
N VAL A 147 -23.24 8.92 -20.97
CA VAL A 147 -24.07 10.10 -20.73
C VAL A 147 -23.20 11.29 -20.31
N GLN A 148 -22.27 11.07 -19.39
CA GLN A 148 -21.32 12.10 -18.96
C GLN A 148 -20.45 12.58 -20.11
N MET A 149 -19.95 11.65 -20.94
CA MET A 149 -19.11 11.99 -22.10
C MET A 149 -19.85 12.81 -23.15
N ALA A 150 -21.17 12.63 -23.30
CA ALA A 150 -21.99 13.41 -24.23
C ALA A 150 -22.26 14.85 -23.76
N GLN A 151 -21.94 15.19 -22.50
CA GLN A 151 -22.12 16.54 -21.95
C GLN A 151 -20.88 17.44 -22.13
N TYR A 152 -19.74 16.87 -22.53
CA TYR A 152 -18.53 17.59 -22.93
C TYR A 152 -18.60 18.01 -24.39
#